data_AF-A0A9P4J8L4-F1
#
_entry.id   AF-A0A9P4J8L4-F1
#
_cell.length_a   1.000
_cell.length_b   1.000
_cell.length_c   1.000
_cell.angle_alpha   90.00
_cell.angle_beta   90.00
_cell.angle_gamma   90.00
#
_symmetry.space_group_name_H-M   'P 1'
#
loop_
_entity.id
_entity.type
_entity.pdbx_description
1 polymer ?
#
loop_
_entity_poly.entity_id
_entity_poly.type
_entity_poly.pdbx_seq_one_letter_code
_entity_poly.pdbx_strand_id
1 'polypeptide(L)'
;MEQSPLTLQTRPDTFEPKIVQLYRELFHDPDDDDKTEGFWRELFLLRPDVLQFKALLDNTEPDYLLHINHTSQQLLGRCVDTLEHAQTPSDEHALETLAVFLDSVLAKRYQSPSADIIEVLAGLDNVDTVFHQLVDVLDKTISQGGTIELREQAVRVVLSITSGAFHTSLLTYFTQRDLFPSLTKHILEADSARTAIPSVVLIGILANCNKFEIYNPYQSRIAHLDDEHVTKKLMAAIATACANLREEYVSIQDDSPKPWSIGGTLSYVGLGPLAGKKPPPTVLSEDEAKAKFAELPHKKAAVLLSIYEFVVHNKQFCSQLISDGGRGFWELCSFTTYLLHHAHRSTRAALYSHMALIILRIIVEDSPANKRLCETLGDVRLCRQRPPTLPITKGDRPLATVIIDVATDAINHNLRTNLDVNLYYSAIGILLRITTHLSKSRTRLAYHWNELWRCLLSFVRFCAQYHDALRNIDGSNVIVHHTINLITLCLTQGEAFMPSSEAVDDLFYKVVESHKDLEALKTRYGLENSAAGPNIQTLIDASLHFKEAFDKSNKKDKGVSTKDVMKVIKDGYETLSIEAREGTDHWTPFREQDYKAEIKKITRVVVTDARKFSLPTN
;
A
#
# COMPACT_ATOMS: atom_id res chain seq x y z
N MET A 1 4.40 -16.65 -78.41
CA MET A 1 3.85 -17.10 -77.12
C MET A 1 4.40 -16.15 -76.08
N GLU A 2 3.58 -15.22 -75.62
CA GLU A 2 3.90 -14.31 -74.52
C GLU A 2 4.11 -15.14 -73.25
N GLN A 3 5.20 -14.89 -72.53
CA GLN A 3 5.48 -15.53 -71.25
C GLN A 3 4.47 -15.01 -70.21
N SER A 4 3.74 -15.94 -69.60
CA SER A 4 2.79 -15.66 -68.52
C SER A 4 3.51 -14.95 -67.35
N PRO A 5 2.98 -13.85 -66.81
CA PRO A 5 3.62 -13.02 -65.78
C PRO A 5 3.54 -13.61 -64.36
N LEU A 6 3.05 -14.85 -64.22
CA LEU A 6 2.90 -15.52 -62.93
C LEU A 6 4.17 -16.32 -62.61
N THR A 7 5.18 -15.64 -62.08
CA THR A 7 6.27 -16.30 -61.36
C THR A 7 5.72 -16.89 -60.07
N LEU A 8 5.72 -18.22 -59.98
CA LEU A 8 5.45 -18.92 -58.72
C LEU A 8 6.56 -18.55 -57.73
N GLN A 9 6.27 -17.66 -56.79
CA GLN A 9 7.14 -17.44 -55.64
C GLN A 9 7.22 -18.74 -54.84
N THR A 10 8.44 -19.22 -54.62
CA THR A 10 8.74 -20.35 -53.73
C THR A 10 8.16 -20.05 -52.35
N ARG A 11 7.31 -20.96 -51.83
CA ARG A 11 6.78 -20.84 -50.47
C ARG A 11 7.95 -20.75 -49.48
N PRO A 12 7.98 -19.75 -48.58
CA PRO A 12 9.01 -19.68 -47.55
C PRO A 12 8.88 -20.89 -46.60
N ASP A 13 10.02 -21.37 -46.09
CA ASP A 13 10.10 -22.53 -45.18
C ASP A 13 9.42 -22.28 -43.83
N THR A 14 9.22 -21.01 -43.47
CA THR A 14 8.45 -20.55 -42.31
C THR A 14 7.51 -19.41 -42.71
N PHE A 15 6.23 -19.52 -42.35
CA PHE A 15 5.26 -18.44 -42.52
C PHE A 15 5.41 -17.45 -41.36
N GLU A 16 6.05 -16.31 -41.65
CA GLU A 16 6.12 -15.20 -40.71
C GLU A 16 4.99 -14.19 -40.97
N PRO A 17 4.26 -13.72 -39.93
CA PRO A 17 3.25 -12.69 -40.10
C PRO A 17 3.87 -11.41 -40.67
N LYS A 18 3.20 -10.79 -41.64
CA LYS A 18 3.68 -9.58 -42.33
C LYS A 18 4.04 -8.45 -41.35
N ILE A 19 3.26 -8.29 -40.28
CA ILE A 19 3.52 -7.29 -39.24
C ILE A 19 4.91 -7.45 -38.58
N VAL A 20 5.38 -8.68 -38.41
CA VAL A 20 6.71 -8.94 -37.83
C VAL A 20 7.83 -8.59 -38.81
N GLN A 21 7.59 -8.82 -40.12
CA GLN A 21 8.53 -8.37 -41.15
C GLN A 21 8.68 -6.85 -41.13
N LEU A 22 7.57 -6.11 -41.01
CA LEU A 22 7.60 -4.64 -40.90
C LEU A 22 8.37 -4.17 -39.65
N TYR A 23 8.25 -4.86 -38.52
CA TYR A 23 9.04 -4.54 -37.32
C TYR A 23 10.55 -4.76 -37.52
N ARG A 24 10.95 -5.83 -38.21
CA ARG A 24 12.37 -6.08 -38.53
C ARG A 24 12.93 -5.04 -39.49
N GLU A 25 12.13 -4.64 -40.48
CA GLU A 25 12.49 -3.60 -41.43
C GLU A 25 12.66 -2.21 -40.79
N LEU A 26 12.10 -2.00 -39.58
CA LEU A 26 12.31 -0.78 -38.79
C LEU A 26 13.56 -0.87 -37.90
N PHE A 27 13.79 -2.00 -37.24
CA PHE A 27 14.72 -2.06 -36.10
C PHE A 27 15.91 -3.01 -36.25
N HIS A 28 15.99 -3.80 -37.34
CA HIS A 28 17.12 -4.71 -37.59
C HIS A 28 17.83 -4.38 -38.91
N ASP A 29 17.05 -4.10 -39.95
CA ASP A 29 17.52 -3.68 -41.26
C ASP A 29 17.01 -2.26 -41.59
N PRO A 30 17.38 -1.23 -40.80
CA PRO A 30 16.93 0.12 -41.07
C PRO A 30 17.54 0.61 -42.38
N ASP A 31 16.69 1.11 -43.29
CA ASP A 31 17.14 1.87 -44.45
C ASP A 31 17.56 3.28 -43.99
N ASP A 32 18.53 3.88 -44.68
CA ASP A 32 18.93 5.28 -44.44
C ASP A 32 17.83 6.29 -44.86
N ASP A 33 16.85 5.85 -45.66
CA ASP A 33 15.76 6.67 -46.20
C ASP A 33 14.47 6.59 -45.37
N ASP A 34 13.66 7.66 -45.43
CA ASP A 34 12.33 7.72 -44.82
C ASP A 34 11.40 6.63 -45.35
N LYS A 35 10.71 5.93 -44.43
CA LYS A 35 9.70 4.96 -44.81
C LYS A 35 8.49 5.65 -45.46
N THR A 36 8.02 5.09 -46.57
CA THR A 36 6.92 5.67 -47.37
C THR A 36 5.58 5.69 -46.62
N GLU A 37 4.64 6.54 -47.04
CA GLU A 37 3.26 6.55 -46.52
C GLU A 37 2.56 5.17 -46.64
N GLY A 38 2.86 4.42 -47.69
CA GLY A 38 2.32 3.07 -47.89
C GLY A 38 2.75 2.10 -46.78
N PHE A 39 4.01 2.20 -46.34
CA PHE A 39 4.57 1.39 -45.26
C PHE A 39 3.80 1.64 -43.95
N TRP A 40 3.67 2.90 -43.53
CA TRP A 40 3.00 3.27 -42.28
C TRP A 40 1.52 2.89 -42.29
N ARG A 41 0.86 3.09 -43.43
CA ARG A 41 -0.54 2.67 -43.59
C ARG A 41 -0.68 1.15 -43.44
N GLU A 42 0.22 0.35 -44.03
CA GLU A 42 0.21 -1.10 -43.87
C GLU A 42 0.46 -1.50 -42.41
N LEU A 43 1.46 -0.89 -41.76
CA LEU A 43 1.81 -1.16 -40.36
C LEU A 43 0.62 -0.99 -39.41
N PHE A 44 -0.11 0.12 -39.49
CA PHE A 44 -1.24 0.39 -38.59
C PHE A 44 -2.54 -0.28 -39.01
N LEU A 45 -2.68 -0.75 -40.26
CA LEU A 45 -3.82 -1.57 -40.65
C LEU A 45 -3.73 -3.00 -40.10
N LEU A 46 -2.52 -3.52 -39.90
CA LEU A 46 -2.30 -4.86 -39.39
C LEU A 46 -2.38 -4.89 -37.85
N ARG A 47 -2.97 -5.96 -37.31
CA ARG A 47 -3.02 -6.18 -35.86
C ARG A 47 -1.59 -6.34 -35.30
N PRO A 48 -1.20 -5.57 -34.28
CA PRO A 48 0.12 -5.68 -33.67
C PRO A 48 0.38 -7.08 -33.09
N ASP A 49 1.58 -7.61 -33.35
CA ASP A 49 2.09 -8.77 -32.62
C ASP A 49 2.94 -8.27 -31.44
N VAL A 50 2.27 -8.04 -30.31
CA VAL A 50 2.86 -7.49 -29.08
C VAL A 50 4.07 -8.31 -28.60
N LEU A 51 3.97 -9.64 -28.67
CA LEU A 51 5.02 -10.52 -28.14
C LEU A 51 6.27 -10.46 -29.02
N GLN A 52 6.11 -10.56 -30.34
CA GLN A 52 7.23 -10.53 -31.26
C GLN A 52 7.85 -9.14 -31.33
N PHE A 53 7.04 -8.07 -31.30
CA PHE A 53 7.57 -6.70 -31.28
C PHE A 53 8.36 -6.42 -30.00
N LYS A 54 7.81 -6.82 -28.84
CA LYS A 54 8.50 -6.70 -27.57
C LYS A 54 9.81 -7.49 -27.56
N ALA A 55 9.79 -8.74 -28.01
CA ALA A 55 11.00 -9.57 -28.07
C ALA A 55 12.06 -8.95 -29.00
N LEU A 56 11.64 -8.37 -30.12
CA LEU A 56 12.54 -7.67 -31.02
C LEU A 56 13.22 -6.49 -30.30
N LEU A 57 12.43 -5.60 -29.71
CA LEU A 57 12.95 -4.41 -29.03
C LEU A 57 13.78 -4.75 -27.79
N ASP A 58 13.38 -5.75 -27.00
CA ASP A 58 14.10 -6.18 -25.81
C ASP A 58 15.51 -6.71 -26.17
N ASN A 59 15.67 -7.31 -27.35
CA ASN A 59 16.95 -7.78 -27.89
C ASN A 59 17.81 -6.68 -28.55
N THR A 60 17.26 -5.48 -28.78
CA THR A 60 18.00 -4.35 -29.34
C THR A 60 18.83 -3.65 -28.27
N GLU A 61 20.12 -3.38 -28.50
CA GLU A 61 20.96 -2.67 -27.53
C GLU A 61 20.62 -1.16 -27.46
N PRO A 62 20.79 -0.51 -26.28
CA PRO A 62 20.52 0.93 -26.14
C PRO A 62 21.37 1.80 -27.07
N ASP A 63 22.65 1.46 -27.24
CA ASP A 63 23.58 2.18 -28.11
C ASP A 63 23.20 2.05 -29.59
N TYR A 64 22.66 0.89 -29.98
CA TYR A 64 22.13 0.69 -31.32
C TYR A 64 20.85 1.52 -31.54
N LEU A 65 19.93 1.57 -30.57
CA LEU A 65 18.76 2.45 -30.67
C LEU A 65 19.12 3.93 -30.78
N LEU A 66 20.21 4.37 -30.13
CA LEU A 66 20.74 5.72 -30.31
C LEU A 66 21.30 5.93 -31.72
N HIS A 67 21.95 4.91 -32.29
CA HIS A 67 22.43 4.96 -33.67
C HIS A 67 21.28 5.04 -34.70
N ILE A 68 20.16 4.36 -34.42
CA ILE A 68 18.96 4.34 -35.27
C ILE A 68 17.83 5.22 -34.72
N ASN A 69 18.17 6.29 -34.01
CA ASN A 69 17.23 7.20 -33.33
C ASN A 69 16.14 7.73 -34.28
N HIS A 70 16.50 8.04 -35.52
CA HIS A 70 15.59 8.53 -36.55
C HIS A 70 14.39 7.59 -36.78
N THR A 71 14.62 6.28 -36.84
CA THR A 71 13.53 5.29 -37.00
C THR A 71 12.59 5.28 -35.79
N SER A 72 13.17 5.38 -34.59
CA SER A 72 12.42 5.45 -33.33
C SER A 72 11.54 6.72 -33.26
N GLN A 73 12.10 7.85 -33.68
CA GLN A 73 11.41 9.14 -33.77
C GLN A 73 10.28 9.11 -34.80
N GLN A 74 10.51 8.51 -35.99
CA GLN A 74 9.47 8.35 -37.01
C GLN A 74 8.31 7.48 -36.52
N LEU A 75 8.61 6.34 -35.88
CA LEU A 75 7.57 5.47 -35.33
C LEU A 75 6.72 6.22 -34.30
N LEU A 76 7.35 6.99 -33.40
CA LEU A 76 6.63 7.78 -32.40
C LEU A 76 5.73 8.82 -33.07
N GLY A 77 6.28 9.63 -33.98
CA GLY A 77 5.53 10.65 -34.71
C GLY A 77 4.34 10.07 -35.45
N ARG A 78 4.54 8.96 -36.18
CA ARG A 78 3.47 8.30 -36.94
C ARG A 78 2.40 7.65 -36.05
N CYS A 79 2.77 7.15 -34.87
CA CYS A 79 1.78 6.73 -33.88
C CYS A 79 0.93 7.90 -33.40
N VAL A 80 1.55 9.05 -33.09
CA VAL A 80 0.86 10.27 -32.66
C VAL A 80 -0.08 10.79 -33.75
N ASP A 81 0.40 10.89 -34.98
CA ASP A 81 -0.42 11.31 -36.14
C ASP A 81 -1.62 10.37 -36.33
N THR A 82 -1.40 9.05 -36.28
CA THR A 82 -2.47 8.06 -36.47
C THR A 82 -3.52 8.14 -35.37
N LEU A 83 -3.11 8.38 -34.12
CA LEU A 83 -4.01 8.57 -32.99
C LEU A 83 -4.81 9.88 -33.11
N GLU A 84 -4.23 10.95 -33.65
CA GLU A 84 -4.93 12.22 -33.88
C GLU A 84 -6.07 12.08 -34.91
N HIS A 85 -5.90 11.22 -35.92
CA HIS A 85 -6.95 10.92 -36.90
C HIS A 85 -8.13 10.12 -36.31
N ALA A 86 -7.94 9.45 -35.17
CA ALA A 86 -8.97 8.70 -34.43
C ALA A 86 -9.81 7.76 -35.32
N GLN A 87 -9.14 7.00 -36.19
CA GLN A 87 -9.78 6.09 -37.14
C GLN A 87 -9.48 4.62 -36.82
N THR A 88 -10.53 3.88 -36.46
CA THR A 88 -10.47 2.42 -36.21
C THR A 88 -10.27 1.62 -37.49
N PRO A 89 -9.42 0.56 -37.49
CA PRO A 89 -8.65 0.01 -36.35
C PRO A 89 -7.25 0.61 -36.16
N SER A 90 -6.85 1.57 -37.00
CA SER A 90 -5.48 2.08 -37.03
C SER A 90 -5.09 2.81 -35.75
N ASP A 91 -6.01 3.53 -35.12
CA ASP A 91 -5.81 4.20 -33.84
C ASP A 91 -5.52 3.21 -32.69
N GLU A 92 -6.30 2.14 -32.59
CA GLU A 92 -6.11 1.06 -31.62
C GLU A 92 -4.76 0.37 -31.82
N HIS A 93 -4.41 0.02 -33.07
CA HIS A 93 -3.15 -0.63 -33.41
C HIS A 93 -1.94 0.28 -33.18
N ALA A 94 -2.06 1.58 -33.48
CA ALA A 94 -1.03 2.58 -33.20
C ALA A 94 -0.80 2.70 -31.68
N LEU A 95 -1.86 2.72 -30.88
CA LEU A 95 -1.77 2.80 -29.43
C LEU A 95 -1.09 1.57 -28.81
N GLU A 96 -1.43 0.37 -29.29
CA GLU A 96 -0.82 -0.88 -28.83
C GLU A 96 0.66 -0.97 -29.23
N THR A 97 1.00 -0.58 -30.46
CA THR A 97 2.39 -0.47 -30.94
C THR A 97 3.18 0.52 -30.07
N LEU A 98 2.61 1.70 -29.81
CA LEU A 98 3.20 2.73 -28.96
C LEU A 98 3.43 2.24 -27.53
N ALA A 99 2.48 1.48 -26.96
CA ALA A 99 2.60 0.91 -25.62
C ALA A 99 3.83 0.00 -25.50
N VAL A 100 4.01 -0.92 -26.47
CA VAL A 100 5.12 -1.87 -26.51
C VAL A 100 6.44 -1.14 -26.73
N PHE A 101 6.47 -0.22 -27.69
CA PHE A 101 7.64 0.58 -28.00
C PHE A 101 8.14 1.35 -26.77
N LEU A 102 7.27 2.11 -26.11
CA LEU A 102 7.63 2.89 -24.93
C LEU A 102 7.98 2.02 -23.74
N ASP A 103 7.28 0.89 -23.52
CA ASP A 103 7.65 -0.05 -22.46
C ASP A 103 9.05 -0.64 -22.69
N SER A 104 9.42 -1.02 -23.91
CA SER A 104 10.74 -1.61 -24.15
C SER A 104 11.86 -0.56 -24.18
N VAL A 105 11.65 0.61 -24.81
CA VAL A 105 12.65 1.69 -24.88
C VAL A 105 12.93 2.25 -23.48
N LEU A 106 11.91 2.59 -22.70
CA LEU A 106 12.09 3.13 -21.34
C LEU A 106 12.59 2.08 -20.33
N ALA A 107 12.73 0.80 -20.71
CA ALA A 107 13.29 -0.25 -19.84
C ALA A 107 14.81 -0.28 -19.87
N LYS A 108 15.38 0.29 -20.92
CA LYS A 108 16.80 0.18 -21.22
C LYS A 108 17.63 1.06 -20.31
N ARG A 109 18.87 0.61 -20.07
CA ARG A 109 19.85 1.33 -19.27
C ARG A 109 20.74 2.15 -20.19
N TYR A 110 20.47 3.44 -20.26
CA TYR A 110 21.25 4.41 -21.01
C TYR A 110 22.38 5.02 -20.15
N GLN A 111 23.43 5.55 -20.78
CA GLN A 111 24.54 6.19 -20.07
C GLN A 111 24.11 7.52 -19.45
N SER A 112 23.34 8.31 -20.20
CA SER A 112 22.73 9.56 -19.79
C SER A 112 21.20 9.46 -19.90
N PRO A 113 20.51 8.88 -18.90
CA PRO A 113 19.10 8.49 -19.02
C PRO A 113 18.14 9.58 -19.48
N SER A 114 18.38 10.85 -19.12
CA SER A 114 17.51 11.93 -19.61
C SER A 114 17.79 12.28 -21.07
N ALA A 115 19.04 12.56 -21.44
CA ALA A 115 19.39 12.98 -22.79
C ALA A 115 19.22 11.86 -23.81
N ASP A 116 19.69 10.64 -23.50
CA ASP A 116 19.67 9.52 -24.44
C ASP A 116 18.25 9.05 -24.73
N ILE A 117 17.36 9.01 -23.73
CA ILE A 117 15.94 8.67 -23.94
C ILE A 117 15.26 9.74 -24.78
N ILE A 118 15.54 11.02 -24.53
CA ILE A 118 15.01 12.12 -25.35
C ILE A 118 15.47 11.97 -26.80
N GLU A 119 16.76 11.69 -27.00
CA GLU A 119 17.35 11.53 -28.32
C GLU A 119 16.73 10.37 -29.10
N VAL A 120 16.53 9.21 -28.45
CA VAL A 120 15.86 8.05 -29.09
C VAL A 120 14.39 8.35 -29.42
N LEU A 121 13.66 9.04 -28.53
CA LEU A 121 12.21 9.20 -28.68
C LEU A 121 11.83 10.36 -29.60
N ALA A 122 12.45 11.53 -29.44
CA ALA A 122 11.99 12.76 -30.07
C ALA A 122 13.12 13.61 -30.67
N GLY A 123 14.39 13.31 -30.37
CA GLY A 123 15.51 14.18 -30.68
C GLY A 123 15.56 15.39 -29.75
N LEU A 124 16.77 15.81 -29.36
CA LEU A 124 16.95 16.93 -28.42
C LEU A 124 16.31 18.25 -28.89
N ASP A 125 16.28 18.50 -30.20
CA ASP A 125 15.76 19.76 -30.76
C ASP A 125 14.23 19.80 -30.88
N ASN A 126 13.57 18.64 -30.99
CA ASN A 126 12.12 18.55 -31.25
C ASN A 126 11.31 18.01 -30.06
N VAL A 127 11.98 17.69 -28.94
CA VAL A 127 11.36 17.07 -27.76
C VAL A 127 10.13 17.82 -27.26
N ASP A 128 10.20 19.15 -27.19
CA ASP A 128 9.07 19.97 -26.75
C ASP A 128 7.87 19.74 -27.67
N THR A 129 8.02 19.89 -28.97
CA THR A 129 6.92 19.71 -29.94
C THR A 129 6.32 18.31 -29.86
N VAL A 130 7.16 17.28 -29.92
CA VAL A 130 6.72 15.88 -29.98
C VAL A 130 6.01 15.46 -28.68
N PHE A 131 6.56 15.81 -27.51
CA PHE A 131 5.93 15.43 -26.24
C PHE A 131 4.68 16.22 -25.94
N HIS A 132 4.58 17.51 -26.33
CA HIS A 132 3.31 18.24 -26.20
C HIS A 132 2.22 17.60 -27.06
N GLN A 133 2.52 17.22 -28.30
CA GLN A 133 1.57 16.53 -29.18
C GLN A 133 1.18 15.16 -28.64
N LEU A 134 2.15 14.36 -28.19
CA LEU A 134 1.92 13.05 -27.59
C LEU A 134 0.98 13.14 -26.38
N VAL A 135 1.25 14.07 -25.46
CA VAL A 135 0.44 14.22 -24.24
C VAL A 135 -0.96 14.75 -24.58
N ASP A 136 -1.11 15.67 -25.54
CA ASP A 136 -2.42 16.19 -25.97
C ASP A 136 -3.28 15.11 -26.64
N VAL A 137 -2.68 14.29 -27.51
CA VAL A 137 -3.38 13.18 -28.16
C VAL A 137 -3.77 12.10 -27.15
N LEU A 138 -2.89 11.73 -26.21
CA LEU A 138 -3.23 10.78 -25.14
C LEU A 138 -4.35 11.31 -24.23
N ASP A 139 -4.32 12.60 -23.88
CA ASP A 139 -5.38 13.25 -23.09
C ASP A 139 -6.73 13.22 -23.82
N LYS A 140 -6.74 13.59 -25.11
CA LYS A 140 -7.93 13.48 -25.98
C LYS A 140 -8.44 12.04 -26.06
N THR A 141 -7.57 11.06 -26.28
CA THR A 141 -7.95 9.65 -26.37
C THR A 141 -8.55 9.15 -25.05
N ILE A 142 -7.96 9.48 -23.89
CA ILE A 142 -8.52 9.13 -22.57
C ILE A 142 -9.90 9.79 -22.36
N SER A 143 -10.08 11.02 -22.83
CA SER A 143 -11.31 11.78 -22.61
C SER A 143 -12.43 11.45 -23.60
N GLN A 144 -12.11 11.10 -24.85
CA GLN A 144 -13.06 11.07 -25.97
C GLN A 144 -12.96 9.82 -26.84
N GLY A 145 -12.09 8.86 -26.52
CA GLY A 145 -11.96 7.61 -27.29
C GLY A 145 -13.30 6.88 -27.48
N GLY A 146 -13.49 6.28 -28.66
CA GLY A 146 -14.78 5.70 -29.06
C GLY A 146 -15.23 4.48 -28.23
N THR A 147 -14.29 3.77 -27.62
CA THR A 147 -14.52 2.58 -26.77
C THR A 147 -13.87 2.74 -25.40
N ILE A 148 -14.40 2.07 -24.38
CA ILE A 148 -13.79 2.10 -23.04
C ILE A 148 -12.43 1.39 -23.04
N GLU A 149 -12.26 0.38 -23.89
CA GLU A 149 -11.02 -0.38 -24.07
C GLU A 149 -9.90 0.50 -24.64
N LEU A 150 -10.19 1.32 -25.65
CA LEU A 150 -9.22 2.27 -26.21
C LEU A 150 -8.79 3.30 -25.16
N ARG A 151 -9.74 3.79 -24.35
CA ARG A 151 -9.48 4.75 -23.27
C ARG A 151 -8.64 4.12 -22.15
N GLU A 152 -8.95 2.89 -21.75
CA GLU A 152 -8.17 2.12 -20.78
C GLU A 152 -6.73 1.90 -21.30
N GLN A 153 -6.59 1.55 -22.57
CA GLN A 153 -5.28 1.35 -23.19
C GLN A 153 -4.47 2.65 -23.22
N ALA A 154 -5.11 3.80 -23.49
CA ALA A 154 -4.43 5.09 -23.45
C ALA A 154 -3.93 5.44 -22.05
N VAL A 155 -4.73 5.16 -21.01
CA VAL A 155 -4.29 5.28 -19.59
C VAL A 155 -3.07 4.40 -19.33
N ARG A 156 -3.05 3.17 -19.85
CA ARG A 156 -1.91 2.24 -19.70
C ARG A 156 -0.65 2.72 -20.43
N VAL A 157 -0.78 3.35 -21.60
CA VAL A 157 0.35 3.99 -22.28
C VAL A 157 0.92 5.13 -21.43
N VAL A 158 0.06 6.01 -20.90
CA VAL A 158 0.52 7.08 -20.00
C VAL A 158 1.18 6.52 -18.74
N LEU A 159 0.65 5.45 -18.15
CA LEU A 159 1.28 4.74 -17.02
C LEU A 159 2.66 4.19 -17.39
N SER A 160 2.82 3.63 -18.60
CA SER A 160 4.10 3.14 -19.12
C SER A 160 5.14 4.27 -19.18
N ILE A 161 4.75 5.41 -19.77
CA ILE A 161 5.62 6.57 -19.92
C ILE A 161 6.00 7.13 -18.57
N THR A 162 5.00 7.45 -17.74
CA THR A 162 5.21 8.10 -16.44
C THR A 162 6.00 7.19 -15.48
N SER A 163 5.86 5.87 -15.60
CA SER A 163 6.63 4.93 -14.80
C SER A 163 8.05 4.71 -15.34
N GLY A 164 8.21 4.54 -16.66
CA GLY A 164 9.51 4.28 -17.29
C GLY A 164 10.43 5.52 -17.31
N ALA A 165 9.85 6.71 -17.47
CA ALA A 165 10.56 7.98 -17.50
C ALA A 165 10.52 8.71 -16.15
N PHE A 166 10.23 8.02 -15.04
CA PHE A 166 9.93 8.68 -13.75
C PHE A 166 11.08 9.54 -13.17
N HIS A 167 12.30 9.32 -13.64
CA HIS A 167 13.50 10.04 -13.20
C HIS A 167 14.09 10.94 -14.29
N THR A 168 13.34 11.22 -15.37
CA THR A 168 13.79 12.08 -16.47
C THR A 168 12.99 13.38 -16.52
N SER A 169 13.48 14.33 -17.32
CA SER A 169 12.75 15.57 -17.60
C SER A 169 11.45 15.36 -18.39
N LEU A 170 11.23 14.20 -19.02
CA LEU A 170 10.01 13.94 -19.82
C LEU A 170 8.72 13.98 -19.00
N LEU A 171 8.80 13.76 -17.69
CA LEU A 171 7.64 13.89 -16.80
C LEU A 171 7.10 15.32 -16.73
N THR A 172 7.91 16.35 -17.00
CA THR A 172 7.46 17.75 -16.87
C THR A 172 6.30 18.05 -17.81
N TYR A 173 6.28 17.47 -19.02
CA TYR A 173 5.17 17.60 -19.98
C TYR A 173 3.85 17.09 -19.41
N PHE A 174 3.88 15.99 -18.65
CA PHE A 174 2.69 15.45 -17.96
C PHE A 174 2.27 16.28 -16.75
N THR A 175 3.15 17.12 -16.20
CA THR A 175 2.78 18.10 -15.16
C THR A 175 2.31 19.44 -15.75
N GLN A 176 2.73 19.78 -16.97
CA GLN A 176 2.31 21.01 -17.66
C GLN A 176 0.92 20.85 -18.28
N ARG A 177 0.61 19.67 -18.85
CA ARG A 177 -0.74 19.32 -19.26
C ARG A 177 -1.49 18.69 -18.11
N ASP A 178 -2.70 19.16 -17.85
CA ASP A 178 -3.55 18.63 -16.79
C ASP A 178 -4.40 17.46 -17.29
N LEU A 179 -3.96 16.23 -17.04
CA LEU A 179 -4.70 15.02 -17.39
C LEU A 179 -5.79 14.68 -16.34
N PHE A 180 -5.85 15.39 -15.22
CA PHE A 180 -6.76 15.05 -14.12
C PHE A 180 -8.23 14.98 -14.55
N PRO A 181 -8.79 15.92 -15.34
CA PRO A 181 -10.19 15.85 -15.79
C PRO A 181 -10.48 14.61 -16.64
N SER A 182 -9.57 14.23 -17.52
CA SER A 182 -9.73 13.07 -18.40
C SER A 182 -9.66 11.76 -17.60
N LEU A 183 -8.77 11.70 -16.60
CA LEU A 183 -8.65 10.55 -15.70
C LEU A 183 -9.87 10.41 -14.78
N THR A 184 -10.39 11.51 -14.22
CA THR A 184 -11.61 11.44 -13.38
C THR A 184 -12.84 11.07 -14.20
N LYS A 185 -12.96 11.58 -15.44
CA LYS A 185 -14.00 11.15 -16.38
C LYS A 185 -13.93 9.64 -16.65
N HIS A 186 -12.73 9.11 -16.93
CA HIS A 186 -12.54 7.67 -17.13
C HIS A 186 -12.91 6.85 -15.88
N ILE A 187 -12.55 7.32 -14.67
CA ILE A 187 -12.94 6.66 -13.40
C ILE A 187 -14.47 6.65 -13.22
N LEU A 188 -15.13 7.76 -13.56
CA LEU A 188 -16.58 7.89 -13.43
C LEU A 188 -17.33 6.92 -14.36
N GLU A 189 -16.84 6.79 -15.59
CA GLU A 189 -17.44 5.97 -16.66
C GLU A 189 -17.01 4.48 -16.57
N ALA A 190 -16.04 4.12 -15.74
CA ALA A 190 -15.59 2.74 -15.58
C ALA A 190 -16.68 1.84 -14.95
N ASP A 191 -16.93 0.71 -15.61
CA ASP A 191 -17.87 -0.32 -15.15
C ASP A 191 -17.36 -1.14 -13.96
N SER A 192 -16.04 -1.25 -13.83
CA SER A 192 -15.40 -2.09 -12.81
C SER A 192 -14.17 -1.43 -12.20
N ALA A 193 -13.81 -1.88 -10.99
CA ALA A 193 -12.56 -1.47 -10.35
C ALA A 193 -11.33 -1.86 -11.18
N ARG A 194 -11.40 -2.94 -11.99
CA ARG A 194 -10.29 -3.33 -12.87
C ARG A 194 -9.93 -2.21 -13.85
N THR A 195 -10.95 -1.59 -14.44
CA THR A 195 -10.81 -0.50 -15.42
C THR A 195 -10.47 0.83 -14.75
N ALA A 196 -11.01 1.11 -13.55
CA ALA A 196 -10.75 2.35 -12.84
C ALA A 196 -9.34 2.44 -12.22
N ILE A 197 -8.82 1.33 -11.68
CA ILE A 197 -7.58 1.33 -10.88
C ILE A 197 -6.34 1.86 -11.62
N PRO A 198 -6.10 1.56 -12.91
CA PRO A 198 -5.02 2.19 -13.67
C PRO A 198 -5.05 3.72 -13.59
N SER A 199 -6.21 4.35 -13.79
CA SER A 199 -6.36 5.81 -13.68
C SER A 199 -6.12 6.30 -12.26
N VAL A 200 -6.61 5.57 -11.24
CA VAL A 200 -6.38 5.90 -9.83
C VAL A 200 -4.88 5.89 -9.51
N VAL A 201 -4.15 4.85 -9.93
CA VAL A 201 -2.70 4.75 -9.72
C VAL A 201 -1.98 5.84 -10.48
N LEU A 202 -2.39 6.14 -11.71
CA LEU A 202 -1.76 7.18 -12.53
C LEU A 202 -1.86 8.56 -11.86
N ILE A 203 -3.02 8.91 -11.29
CA ILE A 203 -3.17 10.15 -10.51
C ILE A 203 -2.15 10.20 -9.35
N GLY A 204 -1.96 9.09 -8.63
CA GLY A 204 -1.01 9.01 -7.53
C GLY A 204 0.45 9.16 -7.97
N ILE A 205 0.83 8.56 -9.11
CA ILE A 205 2.17 8.71 -9.69
C ILE A 205 2.41 10.15 -10.13
N LEU A 206 1.44 10.74 -10.85
CA LEU A 206 1.53 12.11 -11.33
C LEU A 206 1.63 13.12 -10.19
N ALA A 207 0.90 12.92 -9.09
CA ALA A 207 1.01 13.72 -7.86
C ALA A 207 2.36 13.56 -7.13
N ASN A 208 3.10 12.48 -7.42
CA ASN A 208 4.43 12.22 -6.85
C ASN A 208 5.59 12.65 -7.76
N CYS A 209 5.32 13.08 -9.00
CA CYS A 209 6.34 13.60 -9.90
C CYS A 209 6.98 14.86 -9.30
N ASN A 210 8.28 14.81 -9.01
CA ASN A 210 9.07 15.90 -8.42
C ASN A 210 8.43 16.53 -7.17
N LYS A 211 7.65 15.74 -6.42
CA LYS A 211 6.79 16.20 -5.30
C LYS A 211 7.52 17.00 -4.21
N PHE A 212 8.81 16.73 -3.99
CA PHE A 212 9.59 17.41 -2.96
C PHE A 212 10.58 18.44 -3.53
N GLU A 213 10.43 18.78 -4.80
CA GLU A 213 11.35 19.61 -5.57
C GLU A 213 10.62 20.83 -6.15
N ILE A 214 9.42 20.64 -6.70
CA ILE A 214 8.62 21.70 -7.33
C ILE A 214 7.15 21.56 -6.97
N TYR A 215 6.39 22.64 -7.17
CA TYR A 215 4.93 22.60 -7.06
C TYR A 215 4.35 21.61 -8.07
N ASN A 216 3.48 20.72 -7.60
CA ASN A 216 2.82 19.72 -8.41
C ASN A 216 1.31 20.02 -8.56
N PRO A 217 0.80 20.28 -9.78
CA PRO A 217 -0.60 20.66 -9.98
C PRO A 217 -1.59 19.55 -9.62
N TYR A 218 -1.20 18.28 -9.70
CA TYR A 218 -2.08 17.16 -9.35
C TYR A 218 -2.39 17.11 -7.85
N GLN A 219 -1.45 17.51 -6.99
CA GLN A 219 -1.71 17.64 -5.55
C GLN A 219 -2.80 18.68 -5.28
N SER A 220 -2.75 19.80 -6.01
CA SER A 220 -3.78 20.84 -5.94
C SER A 220 -5.13 20.36 -6.49
N ARG A 221 -5.14 19.62 -7.61
CA ARG A 221 -6.36 19.01 -8.15
C ARG A 221 -7.00 18.03 -7.17
N ILE A 222 -6.20 17.19 -6.52
CA ILE A 222 -6.67 16.27 -5.47
C ILE A 222 -7.29 17.05 -4.31
N ALA A 223 -6.62 18.12 -3.85
CA ALA A 223 -7.10 18.93 -2.74
C ALA A 223 -8.45 19.61 -3.01
N HIS A 224 -8.73 19.98 -4.26
CA HIS A 224 -9.94 20.66 -4.70
C HIS A 224 -10.99 19.74 -5.35
N LEU A 225 -10.80 18.42 -5.31
CA LEU A 225 -11.81 17.48 -5.81
C LEU A 225 -13.03 17.50 -4.86
N ASP A 226 -14.13 18.06 -5.36
CA ASP A 226 -15.42 18.22 -4.67
C ASP A 226 -16.56 17.37 -5.28
N ASP A 227 -16.36 16.81 -6.48
CA ASP A 227 -17.34 15.95 -7.15
C ASP A 227 -17.59 14.65 -6.36
N GLU A 228 -18.78 14.55 -5.77
CA GLU A 228 -19.20 13.41 -4.96
C GLU A 228 -19.32 12.11 -5.78
N HIS A 229 -19.68 12.18 -7.05
CA HIS A 229 -19.84 10.97 -7.90
C HIS A 229 -18.48 10.37 -8.23
N VAL A 230 -17.52 11.22 -8.62
CA VAL A 230 -16.13 10.80 -8.84
C VAL A 230 -15.56 10.23 -7.55
N THR A 231 -15.78 10.90 -6.42
CA THR A 231 -15.26 10.45 -5.12
C THR A 231 -15.87 9.10 -4.70
N LYS A 232 -17.17 8.88 -4.89
CA LYS A 232 -17.82 7.57 -4.65
C LYS A 232 -17.28 6.46 -5.55
N LYS A 233 -17.08 6.72 -6.84
CA LYS A 233 -16.48 5.75 -7.78
C LYS A 233 -15.04 5.40 -7.38
N LEU A 234 -14.25 6.40 -6.98
CA LEU A 234 -12.91 6.23 -6.44
C LEU A 234 -12.91 5.34 -5.19
N MET A 235 -13.84 5.57 -4.24
CA MET A 235 -14.00 4.76 -3.03
C MET A 235 -14.35 3.31 -3.36
N ALA A 236 -15.31 3.09 -4.25
CA ALA A 236 -15.71 1.75 -4.66
C ALA A 236 -14.55 0.98 -5.35
N ALA A 237 -13.76 1.68 -6.17
CA ALA A 237 -12.58 1.11 -6.81
C ALA A 237 -11.50 0.73 -5.79
N ILE A 238 -11.19 1.62 -4.85
CA ILE A 238 -10.24 1.38 -3.75
C ILE A 238 -10.68 0.20 -2.88
N ALA A 239 -11.94 0.19 -2.45
CA ALA A 239 -12.48 -0.91 -1.66
C ALA A 239 -12.30 -2.25 -2.37
N THR A 240 -12.70 -2.32 -3.63
CA THR A 240 -12.59 -3.54 -4.44
C THR A 240 -11.13 -3.96 -4.66
N ALA A 241 -10.22 -3.00 -4.84
CA ALA A 241 -8.80 -3.29 -4.98
C ALA A 241 -8.18 -3.84 -3.69
N CYS A 242 -8.46 -3.23 -2.54
CA CYS A 242 -7.99 -3.72 -1.24
C CYS A 242 -8.57 -5.11 -0.91
N ALA A 243 -9.85 -5.34 -1.20
CA ALA A 243 -10.48 -6.65 -1.05
C ALA A 243 -9.77 -7.71 -1.92
N ASN A 244 -9.55 -7.43 -3.20
CA ASN A 244 -8.85 -8.35 -4.10
C ASN A 244 -7.42 -8.64 -3.66
N LEU A 245 -6.69 -7.61 -3.22
CA LEU A 245 -5.32 -7.75 -2.70
C LEU A 245 -5.28 -8.60 -1.44
N ARG A 246 -6.27 -8.47 -0.55
CA ARG A 246 -6.43 -9.40 0.59
C ARG A 246 -6.68 -10.83 0.11
N GLU A 247 -7.62 -11.02 -0.82
CA GLU A 247 -7.99 -12.36 -1.29
C GLU A 247 -6.80 -13.13 -1.88
N GLU A 248 -5.79 -12.45 -2.43
CA GLU A 248 -4.54 -13.10 -2.84
C GLU A 248 -3.82 -13.77 -1.66
N TYR A 249 -3.74 -13.12 -0.50
CA TYR A 249 -3.18 -13.75 0.70
C TYR A 249 -4.06 -14.90 1.21
N VAL A 250 -5.37 -14.70 1.23
CA VAL A 250 -6.36 -15.71 1.68
C VAL A 250 -6.33 -16.94 0.77
N SER A 251 -6.10 -16.77 -0.53
CA SER A 251 -5.99 -17.86 -1.50
C SER A 251 -4.80 -18.78 -1.26
N ILE A 252 -3.72 -18.25 -0.65
CA ILE A 252 -2.55 -19.04 -0.27
C ILE A 252 -2.82 -19.79 1.04
N GLN A 253 -3.44 -19.10 2.01
CA GLN A 253 -3.78 -19.67 3.32
C GLN A 253 -5.09 -19.09 3.83
N ASP A 254 -6.18 -19.86 3.73
CA ASP A 254 -7.46 -19.43 4.29
C ASP A 254 -7.38 -19.45 5.82
N ASP A 255 -7.53 -18.26 6.38
CA ASP A 255 -7.51 -17.96 7.80
C ASP A 255 -8.89 -17.62 8.35
N SER A 256 -9.95 -18.00 7.62
CA SER A 256 -11.32 -17.91 8.08
C SER A 256 -11.45 -18.65 9.42
N PRO A 257 -12.08 -18.03 10.44
CA PRO A 257 -12.36 -18.74 11.67
C PRO A 257 -13.17 -19.98 11.34
N LYS A 258 -12.68 -21.17 11.70
CA LYS A 258 -13.35 -22.45 11.37
C LYS A 258 -14.85 -22.31 11.65
N PRO A 259 -15.71 -22.23 10.62
CA PRO A 259 -17.13 -22.19 10.85
C PRO A 259 -17.53 -23.52 11.47
N TRP A 260 -18.57 -23.52 12.30
CA TRP A 260 -19.29 -24.74 12.61
C TRP A 260 -19.85 -25.30 11.30
N SER A 261 -19.12 -26.20 10.63
CA SER A 261 -19.60 -26.76 9.37
C SER A 261 -20.69 -27.77 9.69
N ILE A 262 -21.90 -27.54 9.15
CA ILE A 262 -23.00 -28.51 9.20
C ILE A 262 -22.52 -29.84 8.59
N GLY A 263 -21.61 -29.83 7.60
CA GLY A 263 -20.99 -31.04 7.07
C GLY A 263 -20.14 -31.82 8.08
N GLY A 264 -19.42 -31.14 8.97
CA GLY A 264 -18.68 -31.76 10.08
C GLY A 264 -19.62 -32.39 11.11
N THR A 265 -20.72 -31.72 11.45
CA THR A 265 -21.74 -32.25 12.37
C THR A 265 -22.58 -33.37 11.73
N LEU A 266 -22.94 -33.27 10.45
CA LEU A 266 -23.64 -34.32 9.70
C LEU A 266 -22.75 -35.55 9.52
N SER A 267 -21.46 -35.38 9.27
CA SER A 267 -20.49 -36.48 9.26
C SER A 267 -20.39 -37.14 10.64
N TYR A 268 -20.36 -36.33 11.71
CA TYR A 268 -20.35 -36.81 13.10
C TYR A 268 -21.64 -37.52 13.53
N VAL A 269 -22.79 -37.19 12.90
CA VAL A 269 -24.11 -37.78 13.15
C VAL A 269 -24.49 -38.84 12.09
N GLY A 270 -23.56 -39.27 11.24
CA GLY A 270 -23.78 -40.35 10.27
C GLY A 270 -24.61 -39.99 9.02
N LEU A 271 -24.88 -38.70 8.81
CA LEU A 271 -25.57 -38.12 7.64
C LEU A 271 -24.58 -37.53 6.60
N GLY A 272 -23.30 -37.90 6.69
CA GLY A 272 -22.24 -37.54 5.74
C GLY A 272 -22.57 -37.71 4.24
N PRO A 273 -23.41 -38.68 3.80
CA PRO A 273 -23.80 -38.81 2.38
C PRO A 273 -24.65 -37.65 1.83
N LEU A 274 -25.28 -36.83 2.69
CA LEU A 274 -26.10 -35.67 2.29
C LEU A 274 -25.30 -34.36 2.22
N ALA A 275 -24.07 -34.34 2.75
CA ALA A 275 -23.16 -33.22 2.63
C ALA A 275 -22.45 -33.31 1.27
N GLY A 276 -22.89 -32.50 0.30
CA GLY A 276 -22.28 -32.45 -1.04
C GLY A 276 -20.75 -32.41 -0.97
N LYS A 277 -20.09 -33.33 -1.70
CA LYS A 277 -18.62 -33.41 -1.77
C LYS A 277 -18.05 -32.12 -2.37
N LYS A 278 -17.62 -31.18 -1.54
CA LYS A 278 -16.63 -30.18 -1.99
C LYS A 278 -15.29 -30.90 -2.17
N PRO A 279 -14.58 -30.71 -3.31
CA PRO A 279 -13.24 -31.25 -3.47
C PRO A 279 -12.34 -30.78 -2.30
N PRO A 280 -11.44 -31.63 -1.79
CA PRO A 280 -10.54 -31.23 -0.72
C PRO A 280 -9.67 -30.07 -1.22
N PRO A 281 -9.49 -28.99 -0.44
CA PRO A 281 -8.59 -27.91 -0.82
C PRO A 281 -7.18 -28.47 -0.99
N THR A 282 -6.51 -28.09 -2.07
CA THR A 282 -5.12 -28.43 -2.33
C THR A 282 -4.26 -27.82 -1.23
N VAL A 283 -3.76 -28.63 -0.30
CA VAL A 283 -2.90 -28.16 0.78
C VAL A 283 -1.51 -27.90 0.18
N LEU A 284 -1.14 -26.62 0.05
CA LEU A 284 0.20 -26.22 -0.37
C LEU A 284 1.24 -26.70 0.65
N SER A 285 2.42 -27.11 0.19
CA SER A 285 3.53 -27.35 1.11
C SER A 285 3.98 -26.04 1.78
N GLU A 286 4.65 -26.12 2.93
CA GLU A 286 5.11 -24.92 3.65
C GLU A 286 6.07 -24.07 2.79
N ASP A 287 6.92 -24.71 2.00
CA ASP A 287 7.88 -24.03 1.14
C ASP A 287 7.22 -23.41 -0.10
N GLU A 288 6.21 -24.07 -0.69
CA GLU A 288 5.39 -23.49 -1.75
C GLU A 288 4.61 -22.26 -1.25
N ALA A 289 4.02 -22.34 -0.05
CA ALA A 289 3.33 -21.22 0.55
C ALA A 289 4.29 -20.05 0.81
N LYS A 290 5.49 -20.32 1.34
CA LYS A 290 6.55 -19.30 1.53
C LYS A 290 6.93 -18.63 0.22
N ALA A 291 7.11 -19.40 -0.87
CA ALA A 291 7.44 -18.86 -2.18
C ALA A 291 6.33 -17.95 -2.71
N LYS A 292 5.06 -18.39 -2.64
CA LYS A 292 3.92 -17.58 -3.06
C LYS A 292 3.75 -16.30 -2.23
N PHE A 293 3.94 -16.37 -0.90
CA PHE A 293 3.90 -15.18 -0.05
C PHE A 293 5.04 -14.20 -0.34
N ALA A 294 6.19 -14.66 -0.85
CA ALA A 294 7.30 -13.78 -1.21
C ALA A 294 7.01 -12.94 -2.46
N GLU A 295 6.08 -13.39 -3.33
CA GLU A 295 5.62 -12.66 -4.51
C GLU A 295 4.57 -11.58 -4.16
N LEU A 296 3.95 -11.66 -2.99
CA LEU A 296 2.94 -10.71 -2.52
C LEU A 296 3.56 -9.46 -1.87
N PRO A 297 2.83 -8.32 -1.87
CA PRO A 297 1.48 -8.11 -2.43
C PRO A 297 1.47 -8.05 -3.96
N HIS A 298 0.38 -8.30 -4.67
CA HIS A 298 0.38 -8.08 -6.12
C HIS A 298 0.63 -6.60 -6.49
N LYS A 299 1.06 -6.34 -7.74
CA LYS A 299 1.37 -4.99 -8.29
C LYS A 299 0.26 -3.96 -8.10
N LYS A 300 -1.00 -4.40 -7.97
CA LYS A 300 -2.16 -3.53 -7.65
C LYS A 300 -2.05 -2.81 -6.31
N ALA A 301 -1.16 -3.22 -5.41
CA ALA A 301 -0.85 -2.48 -4.19
C ALA A 301 -0.33 -1.06 -4.43
N ALA A 302 0.10 -0.75 -5.66
CA ALA A 302 0.40 0.61 -6.14
C ALA A 302 -0.71 1.63 -5.82
N VAL A 303 -1.97 1.19 -5.70
CA VAL A 303 -3.11 2.05 -5.32
C VAL A 303 -2.91 2.74 -3.95
N LEU A 304 -2.11 2.16 -3.05
CA LEU A 304 -1.81 2.77 -1.75
C LEU A 304 -1.15 4.14 -1.88
N LEU A 305 -0.34 4.37 -2.93
CA LEU A 305 0.26 5.69 -3.16
C LEU A 305 -0.82 6.75 -3.46
N SER A 306 -1.81 6.39 -4.27
CA SER A 306 -2.93 7.28 -4.57
C SER A 306 -3.77 7.56 -3.32
N ILE A 307 -4.08 6.52 -2.53
CA ILE A 307 -4.82 6.69 -1.27
C ILE A 307 -4.06 7.65 -0.34
N TYR A 308 -2.74 7.50 -0.25
CA TYR A 308 -1.89 8.43 0.50
C TYR A 308 -2.04 9.87 0.02
N GLU A 309 -1.92 10.14 -1.29
CA GLU A 309 -2.09 11.50 -1.82
C GLU A 309 -3.47 12.10 -1.51
N PHE A 310 -4.54 11.31 -1.67
CA PHE A 310 -5.88 11.76 -1.34
C PHE A 310 -6.07 12.04 0.15
N VAL A 311 -5.51 11.18 1.02
CA VAL A 311 -5.61 11.35 2.48
C VAL A 311 -4.81 12.55 2.98
N VAL A 312 -3.64 12.82 2.40
CA VAL A 312 -2.82 13.99 2.72
C VAL A 312 -3.53 15.28 2.32
N HIS A 313 -4.06 15.34 1.10
CA HIS A 313 -4.47 16.59 0.47
C HIS A 313 -5.98 16.88 0.55
N ASN A 314 -6.84 15.89 0.79
CA ASN A 314 -8.30 16.06 0.72
C ASN A 314 -9.02 15.53 1.98
N LYS A 315 -9.42 16.44 2.87
CA LYS A 315 -10.15 16.09 4.10
C LYS A 315 -11.57 15.56 3.85
N GLN A 316 -12.23 16.01 2.78
CA GLN A 316 -13.55 15.52 2.41
C GLN A 316 -13.48 14.06 1.98
N PHE A 317 -12.45 13.68 1.23
CA PHE A 317 -12.13 12.30 0.89
C PHE A 317 -11.95 11.45 2.16
N CYS A 318 -11.14 11.89 3.14
CA CYS A 318 -10.98 11.16 4.41
C CYS A 318 -12.33 10.95 5.12
N SER A 319 -13.14 12.01 5.17
CA SER A 319 -14.48 11.99 5.74
C SER A 319 -15.39 10.96 5.03
N GLN A 320 -15.39 10.91 3.70
CA GLN A 320 -16.23 9.99 2.91
C GLN A 320 -15.71 8.54 2.94
N LEU A 321 -14.39 8.34 2.93
CA LEU A 321 -13.74 7.03 3.05
C LEU A 321 -14.22 6.27 4.30
N ILE A 322 -14.49 7.02 5.38
CA ILE A 322 -15.04 6.49 6.64
C ILE A 322 -16.58 6.37 6.58
N SER A 323 -17.30 7.31 5.94
CA SER A 323 -18.77 7.44 6.08
C SER A 323 -19.62 6.53 5.18
N ASP A 324 -19.16 6.13 4.00
CA ASP A 324 -19.96 5.37 3.02
C ASP A 324 -20.05 3.87 3.36
N GLY A 325 -20.75 3.58 4.47
CA GLY A 325 -20.79 2.24 5.09
C GLY A 325 -19.43 1.75 5.60
N GLY A 326 -18.43 2.63 5.65
CA GLY A 326 -17.04 2.29 5.98
C GLY A 326 -16.36 1.38 4.96
N ARG A 327 -16.99 1.09 3.80
CA ARG A 327 -16.52 0.01 2.92
C ARG A 327 -15.18 0.32 2.22
N GLY A 328 -14.80 1.57 2.03
CA GLY A 328 -13.44 1.88 1.58
C GLY A 328 -12.42 1.60 2.69
N PHE A 329 -12.66 2.18 3.86
CA PHE A 329 -11.75 2.12 5.00
C PHE A 329 -11.58 0.70 5.58
N TRP A 330 -12.65 -0.08 5.67
CA TRP A 330 -12.65 -1.41 6.29
C TRP A 330 -11.78 -2.43 5.49
N GLU A 331 -11.69 -2.29 4.15
CA GLU A 331 -10.96 -3.16 3.23
C GLU A 331 -9.51 -2.74 3.25
N LEU A 332 -9.25 -1.43 3.32
CA LEU A 332 -7.93 -0.89 3.56
C LEU A 332 -7.35 -1.42 4.87
N CYS A 333 -8.09 -1.34 5.98
CA CYS A 333 -7.66 -1.92 7.26
C CYS A 333 -7.45 -3.43 7.16
N SER A 334 -8.41 -4.14 6.55
CA SER A 334 -8.32 -5.59 6.33
C SER A 334 -7.04 -5.94 5.59
N PHE A 335 -6.83 -5.39 4.39
CA PHE A 335 -5.61 -5.59 3.59
C PHE A 335 -4.34 -5.21 4.35
N THR A 336 -4.36 -4.12 5.12
CA THR A 336 -3.21 -3.68 5.92
C THR A 336 -2.78 -4.75 6.93
N THR A 337 -3.71 -5.48 7.57
CA THR A 337 -3.33 -6.58 8.48
C THR A 337 -2.59 -7.71 7.76
N TYR A 338 -2.99 -8.07 6.54
CA TYR A 338 -2.30 -9.08 5.74
C TYR A 338 -0.91 -8.61 5.30
N LEU A 339 -0.77 -7.35 4.90
CA LEU A 339 0.54 -6.74 4.63
C LEU A 339 1.45 -6.85 5.86
N LEU A 340 0.97 -6.44 7.04
CA LEU A 340 1.75 -6.41 8.28
C LEU A 340 2.19 -7.79 8.76
N HIS A 341 1.36 -8.83 8.60
CA HIS A 341 1.74 -10.21 8.93
C HIS A 341 2.90 -10.73 8.08
N HIS A 342 3.04 -10.20 6.86
CA HIS A 342 4.02 -10.63 5.86
C HIS A 342 5.03 -9.54 5.48
N ALA A 343 5.08 -8.42 6.21
CA ALA A 343 5.95 -7.27 5.90
C ALA A 343 7.43 -7.69 5.79
N HIS A 344 7.83 -8.63 6.63
CA HIS A 344 9.18 -9.19 6.68
C HIS A 344 9.56 -10.09 5.50
N ARG A 345 8.63 -10.46 4.62
CA ARG A 345 8.87 -11.41 3.52
C ARG A 345 9.71 -10.81 2.40
N SER A 346 9.57 -9.50 2.16
CA SER A 346 10.34 -8.77 1.17
C SER A 346 10.42 -7.29 1.52
N THR A 347 11.47 -6.60 1.07
CA THR A 347 11.58 -5.14 1.21
C THR A 347 10.38 -4.44 0.58
N ARG A 348 9.84 -4.99 -0.51
CA ARG A 348 8.65 -4.49 -1.18
C ARG A 348 7.40 -4.58 -0.29
N ALA A 349 7.18 -5.72 0.38
CA ALA A 349 6.07 -5.88 1.33
C ALA A 349 6.21 -4.93 2.54
N ALA A 350 7.43 -4.75 3.05
CA ALA A 350 7.72 -3.78 4.13
C ALA A 350 7.37 -2.35 3.72
N LEU A 351 7.80 -1.89 2.53
CA LEU A 351 7.52 -0.54 2.03
C LEU A 351 6.02 -0.27 1.83
N TYR A 352 5.25 -1.25 1.33
CA TYR A 352 3.79 -1.12 1.26
C TYR A 352 3.13 -1.12 2.64
N SER A 353 3.67 -1.87 3.60
CA SER A 353 3.21 -1.85 4.99
C SER A 353 3.46 -0.47 5.63
N HIS A 354 4.62 0.14 5.37
CA HIS A 354 4.93 1.51 5.81
C HIS A 354 3.94 2.52 5.23
N MET A 355 3.66 2.44 3.92
CA MET A 355 2.67 3.31 3.28
C MET A 355 1.28 3.19 3.92
N ALA A 356 0.84 1.95 4.17
CA ALA A 356 -0.45 1.70 4.82
C ALA A 356 -0.51 2.30 6.23
N LEU A 357 0.56 2.16 7.04
CA LEU A 357 0.64 2.76 8.37
C LEU A 357 0.69 4.30 8.32
N ILE A 358 1.37 4.90 7.33
CA ILE A 358 1.37 6.36 7.13
C ILE A 358 -0.05 6.86 6.84
N ILE A 359 -0.79 6.18 5.95
CA ILE A 359 -2.18 6.51 5.64
C ILE A 359 -3.03 6.50 6.91
N LEU A 360 -2.97 5.41 7.69
CA LEU A 360 -3.74 5.29 8.93
C LEU A 360 -3.35 6.36 9.95
N ARG A 361 -2.05 6.68 10.06
CA ARG A 361 -1.55 7.74 10.93
C ARG A 361 -2.14 9.10 10.59
N ILE A 362 -2.17 9.48 9.31
CA ILE A 362 -2.72 10.77 8.88
C ILE A 362 -4.22 10.85 9.22
N ILE A 363 -4.97 9.77 8.96
CA ILE A 363 -6.41 9.72 9.25
C ILE A 363 -6.69 9.90 10.74
N VAL A 364 -5.92 9.27 11.64
CA VAL A 364 -6.16 9.38 13.09
C VAL A 364 -5.71 10.72 13.68
N GLU A 365 -4.88 11.50 12.98
CA GLU A 365 -4.51 12.85 13.40
C GLU A 365 -5.60 13.90 13.15
N ASP A 366 -6.45 13.70 12.14
CA ASP A 366 -7.57 14.59 11.88
C ASP A 366 -8.71 14.36 12.88
N SER A 367 -8.95 15.34 13.76
CA SER A 367 -9.92 15.22 14.86
C SER A 367 -11.35 14.87 14.40
N PRO A 368 -11.91 15.49 13.34
CA PRO A 368 -13.21 15.07 12.77
C PRO A 368 -13.21 13.62 12.27
N ALA A 369 -12.18 13.19 11.54
CA ALA A 369 -12.06 11.81 11.08
C ALA A 369 -11.97 10.83 12.25
N ASN A 370 -11.15 11.12 13.26
CA ASN A 370 -10.97 10.28 14.44
C ASN A 370 -12.27 10.14 15.26
N LYS A 371 -13.01 11.23 15.46
CA LYS A 371 -14.35 11.17 16.06
C LYS A 371 -15.25 10.21 15.27
N ARG A 372 -15.27 10.34 13.94
CA ARG A 372 -16.10 9.48 13.08
C ARG A 372 -15.67 8.01 13.10
N LEU A 373 -14.37 7.72 13.23
CA LEU A 373 -13.86 6.36 13.41
C LEU A 373 -14.41 5.70 14.68
N CYS A 374 -14.66 6.49 15.74
CA CYS A 374 -15.26 6.00 16.98
C CYS A 374 -16.78 5.74 16.85
N GLU A 375 -17.46 6.41 15.93
CA GLU A 375 -18.91 6.33 15.73
C GLU A 375 -19.31 5.33 14.63
N THR A 376 -18.42 5.09 13.66
CA THR A 376 -18.70 4.23 12.51
C THR A 376 -18.34 2.79 12.82
N LEU A 377 -19.28 1.88 12.60
CA LEU A 377 -19.07 0.44 12.78
C LEU A 377 -18.55 -0.19 11.49
N GLY A 378 -17.72 -1.24 11.61
CA GLY A 378 -17.22 -1.99 10.46
C GLY A 378 -16.98 -3.46 10.76
N ASP A 379 -17.36 -4.33 9.83
CA ASP A 379 -17.07 -5.75 9.87
C ASP A 379 -15.74 -6.05 9.15
N VAL A 380 -14.64 -5.83 9.87
CA VAL A 380 -13.28 -5.97 9.32
C VAL A 380 -12.73 -7.36 9.58
N ARG A 381 -12.47 -8.10 8.49
CA ARG A 381 -11.65 -9.32 8.53
C ARG A 381 -10.19 -8.96 8.85
N LEU A 382 -9.72 -9.35 10.03
CA LEU A 382 -8.30 -9.28 10.38
C LEU A 382 -7.56 -10.53 9.88
N CYS A 383 -6.29 -10.38 9.52
CA CYS A 383 -5.41 -11.50 9.22
C CYS A 383 -5.22 -12.39 10.46
N ARG A 384 -5.28 -13.71 10.26
CA ARG A 384 -5.09 -14.74 11.30
C ARG A 384 -4.14 -15.84 10.85
N GLN A 385 -3.35 -15.59 9.81
CA GLN A 385 -2.44 -16.58 9.21
C GLN A 385 -1.25 -16.97 10.11
N ARG A 386 -0.97 -16.19 11.16
CA ARG A 386 0.14 -16.42 12.11
C ARG A 386 -0.31 -16.17 13.56
N PRO A 387 0.12 -16.98 14.54
CA PRO A 387 -0.08 -16.67 15.96
C PRO A 387 0.90 -15.57 16.44
N PRO A 388 0.58 -14.86 17.54
CA PRO A 388 -0.70 -14.87 18.26
C PRO A 388 -1.80 -14.16 17.47
N THR A 389 -3.04 -14.67 17.53
CA THR A 389 -4.18 -14.05 16.81
C THR A 389 -5.07 -13.29 17.77
N LEU A 390 -5.55 -12.11 17.38
CA LEU A 390 -6.50 -11.33 18.16
C LEU A 390 -7.85 -12.05 18.34
N PRO A 391 -8.64 -11.76 19.40
CA PRO A 391 -9.95 -12.34 19.62
C PRO A 391 -10.93 -12.09 18.45
N ILE A 392 -11.85 -13.04 18.24
CA ILE A 392 -12.96 -12.81 17.31
C ILE A 392 -14.04 -12.01 18.05
N THR A 393 -14.23 -10.77 17.63
CA THR A 393 -15.27 -9.90 18.18
C THR A 393 -16.62 -10.24 17.58
N LYS A 394 -17.65 -10.37 18.45
CA LYS A 394 -19.04 -10.55 18.04
C LYS A 394 -19.82 -9.31 18.47
N GLY A 395 -20.35 -8.54 17.52
CA GLY A 395 -21.15 -7.35 17.78
C GLY A 395 -20.59 -6.07 17.16
N ASP A 396 -21.10 -4.94 17.63
CA ASP A 396 -20.75 -3.60 17.13
C ASP A 396 -19.27 -3.31 17.34
N ARG A 397 -18.57 -3.04 16.24
CA ARG A 397 -17.13 -2.81 16.23
C ARG A 397 -16.80 -1.46 15.60
N PRO A 398 -16.56 -0.42 16.42
CA PRO A 398 -16.10 0.87 15.91
C PRO A 398 -14.80 0.73 15.12
N LEU A 399 -14.67 1.45 14.01
CA LEU A 399 -13.46 1.43 13.18
C LEU A 399 -12.20 1.87 13.95
N ALA A 400 -12.35 2.72 14.98
CA ALA A 400 -11.26 3.05 15.89
C ALA A 400 -10.66 1.82 16.58
N THR A 401 -11.48 0.83 16.97
CA THR A 401 -10.99 -0.43 17.55
C THR A 401 -10.19 -1.26 16.54
N VAL A 402 -10.61 -1.26 15.28
CA VAL A 402 -9.90 -1.93 14.18
C VAL A 402 -8.52 -1.32 13.97
N ILE A 403 -8.37 0.00 14.08
CA ILE A 403 -7.05 0.64 13.93
C ILE A 403 -6.12 0.24 15.08
N ILE A 404 -6.64 0.10 16.30
CA ILE A 404 -5.89 -0.45 17.44
C ILE A 404 -5.45 -1.89 17.14
N ASP A 405 -6.33 -2.71 16.55
CA ASP A 405 -5.99 -4.07 16.12
C ASP A 405 -4.88 -4.09 15.07
N VAL A 406 -4.97 -3.24 14.03
CA VAL A 406 -3.94 -3.11 12.98
C VAL A 406 -2.57 -2.75 13.57
N ALA A 407 -2.53 -1.78 14.49
CA ALA A 407 -1.28 -1.41 15.15
C ALA A 407 -0.75 -2.52 16.09
N THR A 408 -1.65 -3.27 16.71
CA THR A 408 -1.32 -4.43 17.56
C THR A 408 -0.72 -5.57 16.74
N ASP A 409 -1.30 -5.89 15.58
CA ASP A 409 -0.78 -6.87 14.62
C ASP A 409 0.59 -6.46 14.08
N ALA A 410 0.77 -5.17 13.77
CA ALA A 410 2.05 -4.61 13.33
C ALA A 410 3.17 -4.93 14.34
N ILE A 411 2.93 -4.67 15.62
CA ILE A 411 3.88 -4.89 16.71
C ILE A 411 4.13 -6.39 16.93
N ASN A 412 3.07 -7.20 17.01
CA ASN A 412 3.18 -8.62 17.35
C ASN A 412 3.86 -9.47 16.27
N HIS A 413 3.64 -9.18 14.99
CA HIS A 413 4.09 -10.04 13.90
C HIS A 413 5.45 -9.68 13.29
N ASN A 414 6.06 -8.60 13.77
CA ASN A 414 7.33 -8.06 13.28
C ASN A 414 8.46 -8.01 14.33
N LEU A 415 8.30 -8.68 15.48
CA LEU A 415 9.32 -8.80 16.53
C LEU A 415 10.56 -9.55 16.01
N ARG A 416 11.59 -8.81 15.60
CA ARG A 416 12.84 -9.33 15.03
C ARG A 416 14.03 -8.54 15.55
N THR A 417 15.18 -9.22 15.67
CA THR A 417 16.43 -8.59 16.12
C THR A 417 16.99 -7.59 15.11
N ASN A 418 16.66 -7.73 13.82
CA ASN A 418 16.78 -6.65 12.84
C ASN A 418 15.46 -5.87 12.80
N LEU A 419 15.28 -5.00 13.79
CA LEU A 419 14.02 -4.31 14.06
C LEU A 419 13.73 -3.26 12.97
N ASP A 420 12.54 -3.31 12.39
CA ASP A 420 12.04 -2.28 11.48
C ASP A 420 11.54 -1.07 12.28
N VAL A 421 12.46 -0.14 12.57
CA VAL A 421 12.18 0.98 13.47
C VAL A 421 11.01 1.85 12.98
N ASN A 422 10.90 2.09 11.68
CA ASN A 422 9.85 2.95 11.11
C ASN A 422 8.45 2.34 11.27
N LEU A 423 8.34 1.02 11.11
CA LEU A 423 7.09 0.29 11.33
C LEU A 423 6.60 0.44 12.78
N TYR A 424 7.50 0.24 13.75
CA TYR A 424 7.17 0.38 15.18
C TYR A 424 6.87 1.82 15.56
N TYR A 425 7.64 2.78 15.06
CA TYR A 425 7.38 4.21 15.25
C TYR A 425 5.97 4.59 14.78
N SER A 426 5.58 4.09 13.61
CA SER A 426 4.25 4.35 13.04
C SER A 426 3.13 3.67 13.85
N ALA A 427 3.29 2.39 14.20
CA ALA A 427 2.30 1.65 14.98
C ALA A 427 2.07 2.26 16.38
N ILE A 428 3.13 2.54 17.13
CA ILE A 428 3.04 3.18 18.45
C ILE A 428 2.51 4.61 18.31
N GLY A 429 2.91 5.33 17.26
CA GLY A 429 2.41 6.67 16.95
C GLY A 429 0.90 6.70 16.70
N ILE A 430 0.35 5.70 16.00
CA ILE A 430 -1.10 5.53 15.78
C ILE A 430 -1.80 5.27 17.12
N LEU A 431 -1.30 4.33 17.92
CA LEU A 431 -1.86 4.00 19.22
C LEU A 431 -1.91 5.24 20.14
N LEU A 432 -0.81 6.00 20.20
CA LEU A 432 -0.73 7.23 20.99
C LEU A 432 -1.76 8.27 20.58
N ARG A 433 -2.00 8.46 19.27
CA ARG A 433 -2.98 9.44 18.77
C ARG A 433 -4.41 9.02 19.10
N ILE A 434 -4.73 7.75 18.91
CA ILE A 434 -6.06 7.22 19.24
C ILE A 434 -6.30 7.32 20.74
N THR A 435 -5.39 6.84 21.60
CA THR A 435 -5.58 6.90 23.06
C THR A 435 -5.65 8.34 23.56
N THR A 436 -4.86 9.25 23.00
CA THR A 436 -4.95 10.70 23.28
C THR A 436 -6.32 11.26 22.91
N HIS A 437 -6.85 10.92 21.73
CA HIS A 437 -8.18 11.36 21.30
C HIS A 437 -9.27 10.81 22.22
N LEU A 438 -9.22 9.52 22.54
CA LEU A 438 -10.20 8.88 23.41
C LEU A 438 -10.20 9.47 24.82
N SER A 439 -9.01 9.74 25.38
CA SER A 439 -8.86 10.41 26.67
C SER A 439 -9.48 11.81 26.65
N LYS A 440 -9.10 12.64 25.67
CA LYS A 440 -9.59 14.03 25.54
C LYS A 440 -11.10 14.11 25.29
N SER A 441 -11.64 13.18 24.50
CA SER A 441 -13.08 13.10 24.21
C SER A 441 -13.88 12.34 25.28
N ARG A 442 -13.21 11.66 26.22
CA ARG A 442 -13.80 10.71 27.17
C ARG A 442 -14.66 9.64 26.49
N THR A 443 -14.24 9.22 25.30
CA THR A 443 -14.92 8.19 24.52
C THR A 443 -14.47 6.82 25.01
N ARG A 444 -15.41 6.05 25.57
CA ARG A 444 -15.13 4.69 26.06
C ARG A 444 -15.37 3.66 24.98
N LEU A 445 -14.34 2.90 24.62
CA LEU A 445 -14.44 1.84 23.61
C LEU A 445 -14.58 0.47 24.28
N ALA A 446 -15.61 -0.27 23.88
CA ALA A 446 -15.73 -1.70 24.15
C ALA A 446 -14.71 -2.45 23.28
N TYR A 447 -13.51 -2.65 23.82
CA TYR A 447 -12.37 -3.27 23.15
C TYR A 447 -11.70 -4.29 24.07
N HIS A 448 -10.98 -5.24 23.49
CA HIS A 448 -10.21 -6.25 24.21
C HIS A 448 -8.85 -5.67 24.65
N TRP A 449 -8.90 -4.66 25.52
CA TRP A 449 -7.76 -3.90 26.02
C TRP A 449 -6.63 -4.77 26.59
N ASN A 450 -6.98 -5.92 27.16
CA ASN A 450 -6.05 -6.91 27.68
C ASN A 450 -5.00 -7.37 26.65
N GLU A 451 -5.36 -7.49 25.36
CA GLU A 451 -4.41 -7.89 24.32
C GLU A 451 -3.47 -6.75 23.95
N LEU A 452 -3.93 -5.49 23.98
CA LEU A 452 -3.07 -4.34 23.75
C LEU A 452 -2.00 -4.23 24.84
N TRP A 453 -2.38 -4.43 26.10
CA TRP A 453 -1.44 -4.44 27.23
C TRP A 453 -0.41 -5.57 27.09
N ARG A 454 -0.88 -6.78 26.74
CA ARG A 454 0.00 -7.92 26.47
C ARG A 454 0.96 -7.62 25.32
N CYS A 455 0.50 -7.00 24.25
CA CYS A 455 1.31 -6.61 23.09
C CYS A 455 2.41 -5.62 23.50
N LEU A 456 2.05 -4.50 24.15
CA LEU A 456 3.00 -3.46 24.54
C LEU A 456 4.03 -3.98 25.55
N LEU A 457 3.61 -4.76 26.55
CA LEU A 457 4.51 -5.31 27.56
C LEU A 457 5.37 -6.46 27.02
N SER A 458 4.86 -7.25 26.06
CA SER A 458 5.68 -8.21 25.32
C SER A 458 6.78 -7.50 24.52
N PHE A 459 6.49 -6.33 23.96
CA PHE A 459 7.50 -5.52 23.28
C PHE A 459 8.53 -4.92 24.24
N VAL A 460 8.11 -4.44 25.42
CA VAL A 460 9.02 -4.04 26.52
C VAL A 460 9.98 -5.20 26.88
N ARG A 461 9.45 -6.40 27.10
CA ARG A 461 10.25 -7.60 27.37
C ARG A 461 11.22 -7.91 26.23
N PHE A 462 10.76 -7.85 24.98
CA PHE A 462 11.61 -8.07 23.81
C PHE A 462 12.78 -7.07 23.75
N CYS A 463 12.52 -5.77 23.93
CA CYS A 463 13.56 -4.75 23.96
C CYS A 463 14.57 -5.00 25.09
N ALA A 464 14.10 -5.31 26.30
CA ALA A 464 14.98 -5.61 27.42
C ALA A 464 15.85 -6.85 27.15
N GLN A 465 15.22 -7.95 26.72
CA GLN A 465 15.89 -9.24 26.49
C GLN A 465 16.94 -9.16 25.37
N TYR A 466 16.62 -8.49 24.26
CA TYR A 466 17.45 -8.43 23.06
C TYR A 466 18.23 -7.11 22.90
N HIS A 467 18.42 -6.36 23.99
CA HIS A 467 19.11 -5.06 23.99
C HIS A 467 20.43 -5.06 23.21
N ASP A 468 21.29 -6.07 23.40
CA ASP A 468 22.59 -6.13 22.72
C ASP A 468 22.49 -6.20 21.20
N ALA A 469 21.44 -6.82 20.66
CA ALA A 469 21.18 -6.86 19.23
C ALA A 469 20.55 -5.55 18.73
N LEU A 470 19.77 -4.87 19.57
CA LEU A 470 18.98 -3.69 19.19
C LEU A 470 19.75 -2.36 19.36
N ARG A 471 20.71 -2.29 20.29
CA ARG A 471 21.37 -1.02 20.69
C ARG A 471 22.09 -0.29 19.55
N ASN A 472 22.48 -1.02 18.50
CA ASN A 472 23.16 -0.47 17.33
C ASN A 472 22.19 -0.07 16.21
N ILE A 473 20.88 -0.30 16.37
CA ILE A 473 19.86 0.09 15.39
C ILE A 473 19.44 1.53 15.68
N ASP A 474 19.64 2.40 14.70
CA ASP A 474 19.26 3.81 14.77
C ASP A 474 17.77 3.96 15.09
N GLY A 475 17.45 4.77 16.10
CA GLY A 475 16.07 5.03 16.53
C GLY A 475 15.46 3.97 17.47
N SER A 476 16.16 2.88 17.80
CA SER A 476 15.68 1.87 18.76
C SER A 476 15.32 2.47 20.13
N ASN A 477 16.15 3.37 20.67
CA ASN A 477 15.88 4.08 21.93
C ASN A 477 14.61 4.94 21.86
N VAL A 478 14.37 5.58 20.71
CA VAL A 478 13.21 6.47 20.50
C VAL A 478 11.91 5.67 20.59
N ILE A 479 11.88 4.48 20.00
CA ILE A 479 10.71 3.59 20.08
C ILE A 479 10.47 3.13 21.52
N VAL A 480 11.53 2.79 22.26
CA VAL A 480 11.41 2.43 23.68
C VAL A 480 10.80 3.59 24.48
N HIS A 481 11.27 4.82 24.26
CA HIS A 481 10.70 6.00 24.91
C HIS A 481 9.21 6.18 24.60
N HIS A 482 8.82 6.08 23.33
CA HIS A 482 7.42 6.20 22.93
C HIS A 482 6.54 5.08 23.48
N THR A 483 7.06 3.86 23.57
CA THR A 483 6.34 2.72 24.17
C THR A 483 6.06 2.97 25.64
N ILE A 484 7.09 3.38 26.40
CA ILE A 484 6.93 3.70 27.83
C ILE A 484 5.95 4.85 28.01
N ASN A 485 6.09 5.90 27.21
CA ASN A 485 5.18 7.04 27.24
C ASN A 485 3.71 6.63 27.00
N LEU A 486 3.46 5.76 26.02
CA LEU A 486 2.12 5.24 25.73
C LEU A 486 1.56 4.42 26.89
N ILE A 487 2.36 3.53 27.49
CA ILE A 487 1.91 2.73 28.64
C ILE A 487 1.60 3.64 29.83
N THR A 488 2.43 4.64 30.11
CA THR A 488 2.20 5.63 31.18
C THR A 488 0.96 6.48 30.92
N LEU A 489 0.71 6.90 29.68
CA LEU A 489 -0.54 7.58 29.31
C LEU A 489 -1.75 6.70 29.61
N CYS A 490 -1.71 5.42 29.20
CA CYS A 490 -2.80 4.48 29.45
C CYS A 490 -3.02 4.19 30.93
N LEU A 491 -1.95 4.13 31.73
CA LEU A 491 -2.03 3.89 33.18
C LEU A 491 -2.62 5.10 33.92
N THR A 492 -2.26 6.31 33.50
CA THR A 492 -2.66 7.57 34.17
C THR A 492 -4.02 8.08 33.71
N GLN A 493 -4.41 7.84 32.46
CA GLN A 493 -5.66 8.36 31.85
C GLN A 493 -6.64 7.27 31.43
N GLY A 494 -6.36 6.01 31.76
CA GLY A 494 -7.15 4.84 31.37
C GLY A 494 -8.65 4.93 31.68
N GLU A 495 -9.01 5.46 32.84
CA GLU A 495 -10.41 5.60 33.29
C GLU A 495 -11.28 6.45 32.35
N ALA A 496 -10.66 7.34 31.57
CA ALA A 496 -11.35 8.21 30.62
C ALA A 496 -11.87 7.45 29.39
N PHE A 497 -11.19 6.38 28.97
CA PHE A 497 -11.47 5.70 27.69
C PHE A 497 -11.65 4.17 27.78
N MET A 498 -11.33 3.56 28.91
CA MET A 498 -11.62 2.14 29.14
C MET A 498 -13.09 1.94 29.56
N PRO A 499 -13.72 0.80 29.19
CA PRO A 499 -15.15 0.60 29.37
C PRO A 499 -15.55 0.31 30.83
N SER A 500 -14.64 -0.20 31.65
CA SER A 500 -14.89 -0.59 33.04
C SER A 500 -13.64 -0.46 33.91
N SER A 501 -13.81 -0.40 35.23
CA SER A 501 -12.70 -0.47 36.18
C SER A 501 -11.91 -1.77 36.07
N GLU A 502 -12.56 -2.89 35.77
CA GLU A 502 -11.88 -4.19 35.57
C GLU A 502 -10.83 -4.13 34.43
N ALA A 503 -11.10 -3.36 33.37
CA ALA A 503 -10.15 -3.18 32.27
C ALA A 503 -8.93 -2.33 32.68
N VAL A 504 -9.12 -1.40 33.62
CA VAL A 504 -8.05 -0.60 34.22
C VAL A 504 -7.24 -1.47 35.18
N ASP A 505 -7.89 -2.24 36.05
CA ASP A 505 -7.26 -3.19 36.98
C ASP A 505 -6.36 -4.19 36.25
N ASP A 506 -6.80 -4.68 35.08
CA ASP A 506 -6.02 -5.58 34.23
C ASP A 506 -4.71 -4.97 33.71
N LEU A 507 -4.70 -3.66 33.40
CA LEU A 507 -3.47 -2.95 33.03
C LEU A 507 -2.50 -2.89 34.22
N PHE A 508 -2.99 -2.52 35.39
CA PHE A 508 -2.17 -2.49 36.61
C PHE A 508 -1.58 -3.86 36.93
N TYR A 509 -2.40 -4.90 36.86
CA TYR A 509 -1.96 -6.28 37.07
C TYR A 509 -0.81 -6.67 36.11
N LYS A 510 -0.96 -6.41 34.81
CA LYS A 510 0.08 -6.73 33.82
C LYS A 510 1.35 -5.90 34.00
N VAL A 511 1.24 -4.64 34.43
CA VAL A 511 2.40 -3.81 34.80
C VAL A 511 3.15 -4.41 35.99
N VAL A 512 2.43 -4.91 37.00
CA VAL A 512 3.03 -5.63 38.15
C VAL A 512 3.73 -6.91 37.70
N GLU A 513 3.08 -7.73 36.86
CA GLU A 513 3.70 -8.95 36.31
C GLU A 513 4.97 -8.66 35.52
N SER A 514 5.04 -7.50 34.87
CA SER A 514 6.16 -7.06 34.03
C SER A 514 7.22 -6.27 34.79
N HIS A 515 7.17 -6.20 36.13
CA HIS A 515 8.08 -5.40 36.95
C HIS A 515 9.57 -5.66 36.64
N LYS A 516 9.98 -6.93 36.58
CA LYS A 516 11.38 -7.30 36.27
C LYS A 516 11.80 -6.86 34.86
N ASP A 517 10.88 -6.94 33.90
CA ASP A 517 11.14 -6.52 32.52
C ASP A 517 11.30 -5.00 32.44
N LEU A 518 10.50 -4.24 33.20
CA LEU A 518 10.58 -2.77 33.32
C LEU A 518 11.88 -2.31 33.99
N GLU A 519 12.30 -2.95 35.08
CA GLU A 519 13.59 -2.67 35.72
C GLU A 519 14.76 -2.96 34.78
N ALA A 520 14.74 -4.11 34.12
CA ALA A 520 15.77 -4.47 33.14
C ALA A 520 15.82 -3.47 31.98
N LEU A 521 14.66 -3.02 31.48
CA LEU A 521 14.58 -2.02 30.43
C LEU A 521 15.14 -0.67 30.91
N LYS A 522 14.78 -0.20 32.11
CA LYS A 522 15.30 1.04 32.72
C LYS A 522 16.82 1.03 32.74
N THR A 523 17.43 -0.03 33.26
CA THR A 523 18.89 -0.14 33.38
C THR A 523 19.57 -0.27 32.01
N ARG A 524 19.10 -1.17 31.14
CA ARG A 524 19.76 -1.45 29.86
C ARG A 524 19.72 -0.27 28.89
N TYR A 525 18.63 0.48 28.87
CA TYR A 525 18.47 1.65 28.01
C TYR A 525 18.85 2.98 28.69
N GLY A 526 19.33 2.95 29.94
CA GLY A 526 19.73 4.16 30.67
C GLY A 526 18.59 5.17 30.84
N LEU A 527 17.35 4.69 30.98
CA LEU A 527 16.14 5.52 30.87
C LEU A 527 16.03 6.58 31.97
N GLU A 528 16.69 6.37 33.10
CA GLU A 528 16.72 7.32 34.22
C GLU A 528 17.27 8.70 33.85
N ASN A 529 18.17 8.77 32.87
CA ASN A 529 18.78 10.01 32.37
C ASN A 529 18.13 10.48 31.06
N SER A 530 16.97 9.92 30.68
CA SER A 530 16.26 10.23 29.45
C SER A 530 14.98 11.02 29.70
N ALA A 531 14.39 11.58 28.64
CA ALA A 531 13.06 12.20 28.71
C ALA A 531 11.95 11.22 29.16
N ALA A 532 12.15 9.91 29.03
CA ALA A 532 11.23 8.89 29.49
C ALA A 532 11.45 8.50 30.97
N GLY A 533 12.46 9.05 31.65
CA GLY A 533 12.81 8.75 33.04
C GLY A 533 11.64 8.85 34.02
N PRO A 534 10.89 9.97 34.05
CA PRO A 534 9.71 10.09 34.91
C PRO A 534 8.62 9.06 34.61
N ASN A 535 8.46 8.71 33.33
CA ASN A 535 7.43 7.77 32.87
C ASN A 535 7.77 6.33 33.29
N ILE A 536 9.01 5.88 33.05
CA ILE A 536 9.45 4.54 33.49
C ILE A 536 9.42 4.42 35.02
N GLN A 537 9.78 5.50 35.73
CA GLN A 537 9.73 5.50 37.19
C GLN A 537 8.29 5.35 37.69
N THR A 538 7.33 6.04 37.06
CA THR A 538 5.90 5.90 37.38
C THR A 538 5.40 4.46 37.22
N LEU A 539 5.83 3.76 36.15
CA LEU A 539 5.46 2.35 35.94
C LEU A 539 6.08 1.43 36.99
N ILE A 540 7.35 1.68 37.36
CA ILE A 540 8.04 0.92 38.40
C ILE A 540 7.40 1.15 39.77
N ASP A 541 7.12 2.39 40.15
CA ASP A 541 6.50 2.74 41.42
C ASP A 541 5.09 2.12 41.55
N ALA A 542 4.29 2.20 40.48
CA ALA A 542 3.00 1.52 40.42
C ALA A 542 3.13 0.01 40.60
N SER A 543 4.10 -0.61 39.91
CA SER A 543 4.34 -2.06 40.03
C SER A 543 4.79 -2.48 41.44
N LEU A 544 5.61 -1.68 42.12
CA LEU A 544 6.09 -1.94 43.49
C LEU A 544 4.97 -1.78 44.52
N HIS A 545 4.20 -0.70 44.43
CA HIS A 545 3.10 -0.43 45.36
C HIS A 545 2.10 -1.59 45.43
N PHE A 546 1.68 -2.09 44.27
CA PHE A 546 0.75 -3.22 44.22
C PHE A 546 1.41 -4.55 44.60
N LYS A 547 2.69 -4.76 44.25
CA LYS A 547 3.44 -5.95 44.70
C LYS A 547 3.51 -6.03 46.23
N GLU A 548 3.85 -4.93 46.89
CA GLU A 548 3.86 -4.87 48.36
C GLU A 548 2.47 -5.05 48.95
N ALA A 549 1.44 -4.50 48.32
CA ALA A 549 0.07 -4.67 48.76
C ALA A 549 -0.39 -6.14 48.62
N PHE A 550 0.03 -6.85 47.55
CA PHE A 550 -0.19 -8.28 47.39
C PHE A 550 0.53 -9.09 48.48
N ASP A 551 1.81 -8.79 48.73
CA ASP A 551 2.60 -9.48 49.75
C ASP A 551 2.03 -9.26 51.17
N LYS A 552 1.51 -8.06 51.47
CA LYS A 552 0.84 -7.73 52.74
C LYS A 552 -0.53 -8.41 52.88
N SER A 553 -1.25 -8.62 51.78
CA SER A 553 -2.54 -9.33 51.76
C SER A 553 -2.39 -10.86 51.88
N ASN A 554 -1.26 -11.41 51.41
CA ASN A 554 -0.93 -12.83 51.47
C ASN A 554 -0.40 -13.25 52.85
N LYS A 555 -1.28 -13.46 53.82
CA LYS A 555 -0.95 -14.29 54.99
C LYS A 555 -0.90 -15.77 54.57
N LYS A 556 0.29 -16.24 54.18
CA LYS A 556 0.76 -17.65 54.08
C LYS A 556 -0.21 -18.69 53.46
N ASP A 557 0.27 -19.32 52.37
CA ASP A 557 0.01 -20.71 51.94
C ASP A 557 -1.19 -21.09 51.05
N LYS A 558 -1.89 -20.19 50.35
CA LYS A 558 -2.67 -20.61 49.17
C LYS A 558 -2.50 -19.62 48.03
N GLY A 559 -2.30 -20.17 46.82
CA GLY A 559 -2.05 -19.39 45.60
C GLY A 559 -3.04 -18.25 45.42
N VAL A 560 -2.50 -17.10 45.03
CA VAL A 560 -3.24 -15.84 44.91
C VAL A 560 -4.32 -16.01 43.84
N SER A 561 -5.58 -15.90 44.25
CA SER A 561 -6.71 -15.86 43.31
C SER A 561 -6.77 -14.50 42.64
N THR A 562 -7.12 -14.46 41.35
CA THR A 562 -7.33 -13.21 40.58
C THR A 562 -8.29 -12.23 41.28
N LYS A 563 -9.22 -12.75 42.10
CA LYS A 563 -10.16 -11.94 42.89
C LYS A 563 -9.51 -11.23 44.09
N ASP A 564 -8.53 -11.87 44.73
CA ASP A 564 -7.80 -11.27 45.86
C ASP A 564 -6.85 -10.17 45.36
N VAL A 565 -6.29 -10.38 44.16
CA VAL A 565 -5.50 -9.37 43.44
C VAL A 565 -6.35 -8.13 43.12
N MET A 566 -7.53 -8.32 42.52
CA MET A 566 -8.41 -7.19 42.15
C MET A 566 -8.86 -6.38 43.37
N LYS A 567 -9.06 -7.03 44.53
CA LYS A 567 -9.42 -6.33 45.77
C LYS A 567 -8.28 -5.42 46.27
N VAL A 568 -7.05 -5.90 46.22
CA VAL A 568 -5.86 -5.14 46.60
C VAL A 568 -5.57 -4.01 45.62
N ILE A 569 -5.84 -4.20 44.32
CA ILE A 569 -5.74 -3.12 43.33
C ILE A 569 -6.74 -2.01 43.66
N LYS A 570 -7.98 -2.39 43.96
CA LYS A 570 -9.05 -1.46 44.31
C LYS A 570 -8.77 -0.67 45.58
N ASP A 571 -8.29 -1.33 46.63
CA ASP A 571 -7.91 -0.70 47.91
C ASP A 571 -6.64 0.16 47.74
N GLY A 572 -5.75 -0.20 46.80
CA GLY A 572 -4.52 0.53 46.52
C GLY A 572 -4.69 1.80 45.70
N TYR A 573 -5.82 2.02 45.02
CA TYR A 573 -6.11 3.30 44.35
C TYR A 573 -6.20 4.47 45.34
N GLU A 574 -6.63 4.21 46.58
CA GLU A 574 -6.74 5.25 47.62
C GLU A 574 -5.37 5.65 48.20
N THR A 575 -4.35 4.78 48.09
CA THR A 575 -3.00 5.02 48.63
C THR A 575 -1.96 5.35 47.57
N LEU A 576 -2.26 5.09 46.29
CA LEU A 576 -1.38 5.33 45.16
C LEU A 576 -1.65 6.69 44.51
N SER A 577 -0.82 7.69 44.81
CA SER A 577 -0.86 8.97 44.10
C SER A 577 -0.14 8.85 42.75
N ILE A 578 -0.80 8.31 41.72
CA ILE A 578 -0.34 8.49 40.33
C ILE A 578 -0.89 9.83 39.84
N GLU A 579 -0.04 10.85 39.87
CA GLU A 579 -0.37 12.12 39.24
C GLU A 579 -0.37 11.98 37.71
N ALA A 580 -1.32 12.65 37.05
CA ALA A 580 -1.32 12.77 35.60
C ALA A 580 0.01 13.37 35.14
N ARG A 581 0.75 12.65 34.29
CA ARG A 581 2.03 13.12 33.77
C ARG A 581 1.80 14.04 32.58
N GLU A 582 2.17 15.31 32.74
CA GLU A 582 2.14 16.30 31.66
C GLU A 582 3.02 15.84 30.48
N GLY A 583 2.53 16.06 29.26
CA GLY A 583 3.26 15.77 28.02
C GLY A 583 3.20 14.32 27.54
N THR A 584 2.56 13.40 28.28
CA THR A 584 2.40 12.00 27.82
C THR A 584 1.49 11.86 26.60
N ASP A 585 0.59 12.82 26.40
CA ASP A 585 -0.33 12.93 25.26
C ASP A 585 0.24 13.78 24.11
N HIS A 586 1.49 14.24 24.23
CA HIS A 586 2.15 15.03 23.20
C HIS A 586 2.66 14.14 22.05
N TRP A 587 2.38 14.57 20.83
CA TRP A 587 2.91 13.98 19.62
C TRP A 587 3.13 15.06 18.55
N THR A 588 4.09 14.83 17.68
CA THR A 588 4.38 15.70 16.54
C THR A 588 3.40 15.42 15.41
N PRO A 589 2.71 16.45 14.87
CA PRO A 589 1.87 16.29 13.68
C PRO A 589 2.66 15.78 12.49
N PHE A 590 2.01 14.97 11.66
CA PHE A 590 2.58 14.46 10.42
C PHE A 590 2.98 15.61 9.50
N ARG A 591 4.22 15.55 9.02
CA ARG A 591 4.76 16.44 8.00
C ARG A 591 5.43 15.57 6.94
N GLU A 592 4.99 15.71 5.70
CA GLU A 592 5.53 14.90 4.59
C GLU A 592 7.05 15.01 4.46
N GLN A 593 7.61 16.18 4.77
CA GLN A 593 9.05 16.43 4.69
C GLN A 593 9.87 15.53 5.62
N ASP A 594 9.34 15.18 6.79
CA ASP A 594 10.01 14.28 7.75
C ASP A 594 10.08 12.84 7.20
N TYR A 595 9.21 12.50 6.25
CA TYR A 595 9.08 11.19 5.60
C TYR A 595 9.62 11.19 4.16
N LYS A 596 10.25 12.28 3.69
CA LYS A 596 10.71 12.45 2.30
C LYS A 596 11.52 11.26 1.79
N ALA A 597 12.47 10.75 2.58
CA ALA A 597 13.32 9.65 2.16
C ALA A 597 12.55 8.32 2.04
N GLU A 598 11.59 8.07 2.93
CA GLU A 598 10.78 6.87 2.93
C GLU A 598 9.74 6.90 1.80
N ILE A 599 9.02 8.02 1.65
CA ILE A 599 8.06 8.22 0.56
C ILE A 599 8.75 8.04 -0.78
N LYS A 600 9.93 8.65 -1.02
CA LYS A 600 10.70 8.43 -2.26
C LYS A 600 11.05 6.96 -2.52
N LYS A 601 11.38 6.19 -1.48
CA LYS A 601 11.64 4.74 -1.63
C LYS A 601 10.37 3.99 -2.02
N ILE A 602 9.25 4.30 -1.39
CA ILE A 602 7.95 3.69 -1.71
C ILE A 602 7.53 4.05 -3.14
N THR A 603 7.63 5.32 -3.53
CA THR A 603 7.27 5.78 -4.87
C THR A 603 8.04 5.03 -5.96
N ARG A 604 9.34 4.75 -5.78
CA ARG A 604 10.12 3.93 -6.74
C ARG A 604 9.57 2.51 -6.91
N VAL A 605 9.14 1.88 -5.81
CA VAL A 605 8.50 0.56 -5.84
C VAL A 605 7.16 0.62 -6.57
N VAL A 606 6.35 1.63 -6.26
CA VAL A 606 5.04 1.85 -6.88
C VAL A 606 5.18 2.07 -8.39
N VAL A 607 6.13 2.91 -8.80
CA VAL A 607 6.47 3.17 -10.21
C VAL A 607 6.87 1.88 -10.92
N THR A 608 7.71 1.05 -10.29
CA THR A 608 8.11 -0.24 -10.85
C THR A 608 6.92 -1.20 -11.02
N ASP A 609 5.98 -1.21 -10.07
CA ASP A 609 4.78 -2.04 -10.14
C ASP A 609 3.75 -1.52 -11.14
N ALA A 610 3.58 -0.20 -11.23
CA ALA A 610 2.65 0.46 -12.13
C ALA A 610 3.05 0.29 -13.59
N ARG A 611 4.36 0.22 -13.87
CA ARG A 611 4.87 -0.18 -15.18
C ARG A 611 4.29 -1.53 -15.62
N LYS A 612 4.08 -2.48 -14.71
CA LYS A 612 3.48 -3.78 -15.05
C LYS A 612 1.98 -3.71 -15.39
N PHE A 613 1.35 -2.54 -15.37
CA PHE A 613 0.01 -2.31 -15.92
C PHE A 613 0.03 -1.95 -17.40
N SER A 614 1.18 -1.59 -17.98
CA SER A 614 1.27 -1.04 -19.34
C SER A 614 0.90 -2.02 -20.44
N LEU A 615 1.27 -3.30 -20.28
CA LEU A 615 1.04 -4.33 -21.29
C LEU A 615 -0.26 -5.10 -21.01
N PRO A 616 -1.06 -5.41 -22.04
CA PRO A 616 -2.18 -6.33 -21.89
C PRO A 616 -1.65 -7.68 -21.40
N THR A 617 -2.11 -8.11 -20.22
CA THR A 617 -1.89 -9.48 -19.75
C THR A 617 -2.68 -10.39 -20.68
N ASN A 618 -1.97 -11.23 -21.46
CA ASN A 618 -2.59 -12.33 -22.21
C ASN A 618 -3.50 -13.18 -21.32
#